data_AF-A0A1G1GWK3-F1
#
_entry.id   AF-A0A1G1GWK3-F1
#
_cell.length_a   1.000
_cell.length_b   1.000
_cell.length_c   1.000
_cell.angle_alpha   90.00
_cell.angle_beta   90.00
_cell.angle_gamma   90.00
#
_symmetry.space_group_name_H-M   'P 1'
#
loop_
_entity.id
_entity.type
_entity.pdbx_description
1 polymer ?
#
loop_
_entity_poly.entity_id
_entity_poly.type
_entity_poly.pdbx_seq_one_letter_code
_entity_poly.pdbx_strand_id
1 'polypeptide(L)'
;FKFLIKAFPYRILQRITIFLTTSQAAAILCLPFMLAYLCLSGGSVPAVRSFIMVNLFLLGLIIGRKGFWLNSLLFAAFILTIWEPGVIFSLSFQLSFIAVLFIGFSVGIREDDRSVRQAHDEDRRVLRYIKNAVLITLSASIGTAPLVAYHFHYFSIISPISNLLLAPVIGFILIPLSIVSSFLFIITGHYTFTPIVSTISDVSISLVKLLSAIPFADIKIPAFPPVLVLLFYAGFIFYFLSNKKRYPLIIPFIFIMIYLFFSVFEKNELKITFLDVGQGDSSVIELPDGKTMVIDTGKTGRETASFLRYRGKEAVDTIVLSHVHTDHTGGLDYLIKRFKVKELWDNGRLIFPENFTANIKHRTLNRDDVVEGKGYSIYVFHPYPEFYTMYGNENVEADNDSLVLKIKGKNKSFLFTGDIEEEAEEDVLHIGKWLKSNVIKVPHHGSKTSAYKPFFEAVSPHVAIISAGRKNPFGHPHEETLYALNGIRIFRTDLDGAIKIEESEKGLKIRTYKDFQFEKARSLTEETKNLKLLFEKW
;
A
#
# COMPACT_ATOMS: atom_id res chain seq x y z
N PHE A 1 -25.63 -30.70 -8.60
CA PHE A 1 -25.85 -32.03 -9.20
C PHE A 1 -26.66 -33.02 -8.37
N LYS A 2 -26.46 -33.17 -7.05
CA LYS A 2 -27.18 -34.19 -6.24
C LYS A 2 -28.72 -34.17 -6.39
N PHE A 3 -29.33 -32.99 -6.42
CA PHE A 3 -30.77 -32.83 -6.65
C PHE A 3 -31.19 -33.34 -8.05
N LEU A 4 -30.47 -32.93 -9.11
CA LEU A 4 -30.72 -33.37 -10.48
C LEU A 4 -30.60 -34.88 -10.64
N ILE A 5 -29.59 -35.50 -10.01
CA ILE A 5 -29.40 -36.95 -10.05
C ILE A 5 -30.57 -37.66 -9.36
N LYS A 6 -31.03 -37.15 -8.21
CA LYS A 6 -32.19 -37.70 -7.49
C LYS A 6 -33.51 -37.55 -8.27
N ALA A 7 -33.57 -36.64 -9.23
CA ALA A 7 -34.74 -36.45 -10.09
C ALA A 7 -34.79 -37.45 -11.27
N PHE A 8 -33.76 -38.29 -11.47
CA PHE A 8 -33.82 -39.31 -12.51
C PHE A 8 -34.88 -40.39 -12.22
N PRO A 9 -35.46 -41.00 -13.27
CA PRO A 9 -36.38 -42.12 -13.12
C PRO A 9 -35.79 -43.24 -12.26
N TYR A 10 -36.61 -43.84 -11.40
CA TYR A 10 -36.18 -44.85 -10.41
C TYR A 10 -35.31 -45.96 -11.01
N ARG A 11 -35.64 -46.46 -12.21
CA ARG A 11 -34.87 -47.51 -12.91
C ARG A 11 -33.44 -47.10 -13.26
N ILE A 12 -33.23 -45.83 -13.64
CA ILE A 12 -31.91 -45.28 -13.94
C ILE A 12 -31.14 -45.06 -12.64
N LEU A 13 -31.82 -44.48 -11.63
CA LEU A 13 -31.23 -44.25 -10.32
C LEU A 13 -30.71 -45.55 -9.71
N GLN A 14 -31.53 -46.62 -9.74
CA GLN A 14 -31.19 -47.94 -9.22
C GLN A 14 -29.92 -48.49 -9.89
N ARG A 15 -29.82 -48.42 -11.23
CA ARG A 15 -28.63 -48.88 -11.97
C ARG A 15 -27.38 -48.07 -11.62
N ILE A 16 -27.49 -46.74 -11.49
CA ILE A 16 -26.35 -45.88 -11.15
C ILE A 16 -25.88 -46.17 -9.72
N THR A 17 -26.80 -46.33 -8.77
CA THR A 17 -26.48 -46.56 -7.36
C THR A 17 -25.83 -47.90 -7.06
N ILE A 18 -25.84 -48.85 -8.01
CA ILE A 18 -25.06 -50.10 -7.91
C ILE A 18 -23.56 -49.80 -7.92
N PHE A 19 -23.12 -48.76 -8.64
CA PHE A 19 -21.70 -48.44 -8.83
C PHE A 19 -21.27 -47.15 -8.14
N LEU A 20 -22.15 -46.14 -8.10
CA LEU A 20 -21.85 -44.81 -7.57
C LEU A 20 -23.02 -44.30 -6.73
N THR A 21 -22.73 -43.90 -5.50
CA THR A 21 -23.71 -43.15 -4.71
C THR A 21 -24.04 -41.82 -5.39
N THR A 22 -25.22 -41.28 -5.12
CA THR A 22 -25.65 -39.97 -5.66
C THR A 22 -24.68 -38.83 -5.33
N SER A 23 -23.96 -38.92 -4.20
CA SER A 23 -22.93 -37.96 -3.81
C SER A 23 -21.66 -38.11 -4.66
N GLN A 24 -21.23 -39.34 -4.97
CA GLN A 24 -20.05 -39.61 -5.81
C GLN A 24 -20.29 -39.21 -7.26
N ALA A 25 -21.46 -39.55 -7.82
CA ALA A 25 -21.83 -39.11 -9.16
C ALA A 25 -21.93 -37.56 -9.25
N ALA A 26 -22.46 -36.91 -8.22
CA ALA A 26 -22.48 -35.44 -8.15
C ALA A 26 -21.07 -34.84 -8.07
N ALA A 27 -20.14 -35.49 -7.35
CA ALA A 27 -18.76 -35.05 -7.24
C ALA A 27 -18.04 -35.09 -8.60
N ILE A 28 -18.19 -36.19 -9.36
CA ILE A 28 -17.59 -36.34 -10.69
C ILE A 28 -18.12 -35.25 -11.64
N LEU A 29 -19.43 -35.00 -11.63
CA LEU A 29 -20.04 -33.96 -12.46
C LEU A 29 -19.61 -32.54 -12.10
N CYS A 30 -19.16 -32.28 -10.87
CA CYS A 30 -18.63 -30.97 -10.49
C CYS A 30 -17.26 -30.67 -11.12
N LEU A 31 -16.42 -31.67 -11.38
CA LEU A 31 -15.01 -31.48 -11.76
C LEU A 31 -14.83 -30.63 -13.03
N PRO A 32 -15.54 -30.88 -14.14
CA PRO A 32 -15.37 -30.08 -15.36
C PRO A 32 -15.76 -28.61 -15.17
N PHE A 33 -16.81 -28.34 -14.38
CA PHE A 33 -17.26 -26.98 -14.11
C PHE A 33 -16.27 -26.21 -13.23
N MET A 34 -15.67 -26.87 -12.25
CA MET A 34 -14.62 -26.25 -11.43
C MET A 34 -13.36 -25.96 -12.23
N LEU A 35 -12.98 -26.87 -13.14
CA LEU A 35 -11.85 -26.65 -14.05
C LEU A 35 -12.13 -25.48 -15.00
N ALA A 36 -13.33 -25.44 -15.60
CA ALA A 36 -13.75 -24.34 -16.45
C ALA A 36 -13.73 -23.00 -15.70
N TYR A 37 -14.23 -22.97 -14.46
CA TYR A 37 -14.16 -21.78 -13.61
C TYR A 37 -12.72 -21.35 -13.30
N LEU A 38 -11.82 -22.30 -12.99
CA LEU A 38 -10.42 -21.99 -12.73
C LEU A 38 -9.77 -21.31 -13.95
N CYS A 39 -9.98 -21.88 -15.15
CA CYS A 39 -9.48 -21.30 -16.40
C CYS A 39 -10.07 -19.91 -16.65
N LEU A 40 -11.39 -19.74 -16.45
CA LEU A 40 -12.08 -18.46 -16.66
C LEU A 40 -11.63 -17.39 -15.66
N SER A 41 -11.32 -17.79 -14.42
CA SER A 41 -10.84 -16.88 -13.36
C SER A 41 -9.39 -16.41 -13.53
N GLY A 42 -8.66 -16.93 -14.53
CA GLY A 42 -7.24 -16.60 -14.75
C GLY A 42 -6.27 -17.26 -13.77
N GLY A 43 -6.72 -18.26 -12.98
CA GLY A 43 -5.82 -19.07 -12.15
C GLY A 43 -5.16 -18.33 -10.98
N SER A 44 -5.82 -17.33 -10.39
CA SER A 44 -5.28 -16.64 -9.20
C SER A 44 -4.95 -17.62 -8.05
N VAL A 45 -3.95 -17.30 -7.22
CA VAL A 45 -3.51 -18.17 -6.10
C VAL A 45 -4.67 -18.64 -5.20
N PRO A 46 -5.62 -17.76 -4.78
CA PRO A 46 -6.78 -18.20 -3.99
C PRO A 46 -7.72 -19.15 -4.74
N ALA A 47 -7.85 -18.99 -6.06
CA ALA A 47 -8.67 -19.85 -6.91
C ALA A 47 -8.03 -21.23 -7.07
N VAL A 48 -6.72 -21.30 -7.36
CA VAL A 48 -5.96 -22.56 -7.43
C VAL A 48 -6.00 -23.30 -6.09
N ARG A 49 -5.78 -22.59 -4.96
CA ARG A 49 -5.92 -23.16 -3.62
C ARG A 49 -7.31 -23.79 -3.42
N SER A 50 -8.37 -23.02 -3.71
CA SER A 50 -9.75 -23.47 -3.53
C SER A 50 -10.07 -24.65 -4.44
N PHE A 51 -9.58 -24.64 -5.69
CA PHE A 51 -9.68 -25.76 -6.61
C PHE A 51 -9.03 -27.02 -6.03
N ILE A 52 -7.77 -26.97 -5.59
CA ILE A 52 -7.08 -28.13 -5.00
C ILE A 52 -7.84 -28.66 -3.78
N MET A 53 -8.25 -27.77 -2.86
CA MET A 53 -8.96 -28.16 -1.64
C MET A 53 -10.30 -28.84 -1.93
N VAL A 54 -11.09 -28.28 -2.86
CA VAL A 54 -12.39 -28.87 -3.23
C VAL A 54 -12.18 -30.20 -3.95
N ASN A 55 -11.23 -30.29 -4.87
CA ASN A 55 -10.92 -31.56 -5.57
C ASN A 55 -10.49 -32.66 -4.60
N LEU A 56 -9.64 -32.35 -3.60
CA LEU A 56 -9.29 -33.31 -2.54
C LEU A 56 -10.50 -33.74 -1.72
N PHE A 57 -11.40 -32.81 -1.41
CA PHE A 57 -12.64 -33.13 -0.71
C PHE A 57 -13.54 -34.04 -1.56
N LEU A 58 -13.72 -33.75 -2.84
CA LEU A 58 -14.49 -34.57 -3.77
C LEU A 58 -13.86 -35.96 -3.97
N LEU A 59 -12.54 -36.05 -4.03
CA LEU A 59 -11.81 -37.33 -4.09
C LEU A 59 -12.03 -38.14 -2.80
N GLY A 60 -11.99 -37.48 -1.64
CA GLY A 60 -12.34 -38.11 -0.37
C GLY A 60 -13.77 -38.68 -0.38
N LEU A 61 -14.74 -37.93 -0.92
CA LEU A 61 -16.11 -38.43 -1.10
C LEU A 61 -16.18 -39.63 -2.05
N ILE A 62 -15.38 -39.65 -3.12
CA ILE A 62 -15.31 -40.78 -4.08
C ILE A 62 -14.74 -42.04 -3.40
N ILE A 63 -13.69 -41.90 -2.58
CA ILE A 63 -13.03 -43.03 -1.90
C ILE A 63 -13.74 -43.40 -0.58
N GLY A 64 -14.77 -42.65 -0.18
CA GLY A 64 -15.48 -42.87 1.09
C GLY A 64 -14.70 -42.46 2.34
N ARG A 65 -13.70 -41.58 2.20
CA ARG A 65 -12.89 -41.06 3.31
C ARG A 65 -13.34 -39.65 3.70
N LYS A 66 -13.37 -39.38 5.00
CA LYS A 66 -13.55 -38.02 5.52
C LYS A 66 -12.24 -37.25 5.32
N GLY A 67 -12.31 -36.11 4.64
CA GLY A 67 -11.16 -35.20 4.49
C GLY A 67 -10.98 -34.33 5.73
N PHE A 68 -9.73 -34.07 6.12
CA PHE A 68 -9.39 -33.11 7.16
C PHE A 68 -9.03 -31.77 6.49
N TRP A 69 -9.73 -30.69 6.84
CA TRP A 69 -9.61 -29.39 6.15
C TRP A 69 -8.17 -28.84 6.19
N LEU A 70 -7.45 -29.07 7.29
CA LEU A 70 -6.07 -28.63 7.46
C LEU A 70 -5.12 -29.40 6.53
N ASN A 71 -5.32 -30.70 6.33
CA ASN A 71 -4.51 -31.49 5.40
C ASN A 71 -4.71 -31.02 3.96
N SER A 72 -5.96 -30.72 3.58
CA SER A 72 -6.24 -30.15 2.25
C SER A 72 -5.61 -28.78 2.07
N LEU A 73 -5.61 -27.93 3.10
CA LEU A 73 -4.96 -26.63 3.08
C LEU A 73 -3.43 -26.77 2.94
N LEU A 74 -2.80 -27.58 3.79
CA LEU A 74 -1.34 -27.80 3.74
C LEU A 74 -0.90 -28.46 2.42
N PHE A 75 -1.70 -29.37 1.87
CA PHE A 75 -1.43 -29.94 0.56
C PHE A 75 -1.51 -28.89 -0.55
N ALA A 76 -2.51 -28.00 -0.51
CA ALA A 76 -2.59 -26.89 -1.46
C ALA A 76 -1.38 -25.95 -1.34
N ALA A 77 -0.92 -25.66 -0.12
CA ALA A 77 0.29 -24.87 0.11
C ALA A 77 1.53 -25.56 -0.50
N PHE A 78 1.67 -26.87 -0.26
CA PHE A 78 2.76 -27.67 -0.80
C PHE A 78 2.80 -27.66 -2.33
N ILE A 79 1.67 -27.92 -3.00
CA ILE A 79 1.59 -27.92 -4.47
C ILE A 79 1.92 -26.54 -5.05
N LEU A 80 1.37 -25.47 -4.47
CA LEU A 80 1.66 -24.11 -4.92
C LEU A 80 3.14 -23.72 -4.73
N THR A 81 3.74 -24.12 -3.61
CA THR A 81 5.16 -23.83 -3.32
C THR A 81 6.10 -24.63 -4.22
N ILE A 82 5.73 -25.87 -4.59
CA ILE A 82 6.49 -26.66 -5.58
C ILE A 82 6.44 -26.00 -6.95
N TRP A 83 5.25 -25.52 -7.36
CA TRP A 83 5.09 -24.84 -8.64
C TRP A 83 5.90 -23.54 -8.67
N GLU A 84 5.74 -22.71 -7.65
CA GLU A 84 6.38 -21.42 -7.56
C GLU A 84 6.86 -21.18 -6.12
N PRO A 85 8.16 -21.40 -5.81
CA PRO A 85 8.68 -21.27 -4.45
C PRO A 85 8.47 -19.87 -3.85
N GLY A 86 8.43 -18.84 -4.70
CA GLY A 86 8.19 -17.45 -4.30
C GLY A 86 6.76 -17.14 -3.86
N VAL A 87 5.79 -18.04 -4.12
CA VAL A 87 4.36 -17.79 -3.89
C VAL A 87 4.05 -17.49 -2.42
N ILE A 88 4.84 -18.02 -1.48
CA ILE A 88 4.67 -17.82 -0.03
C ILE A 88 4.88 -16.36 0.40
N PHE A 89 5.61 -15.58 -0.41
CA PHE A 89 5.84 -14.16 -0.18
C PHE A 89 4.75 -13.29 -0.82
N SER A 90 3.86 -13.87 -1.62
CA SER A 90 2.74 -13.13 -2.22
C SER A 90 1.65 -12.86 -1.18
N LEU A 91 1.10 -11.65 -1.20
CA LEU A 91 -0.01 -11.26 -0.33
C LEU A 91 -1.26 -12.12 -0.59
N SER A 92 -1.51 -12.48 -1.85
CA SER A 92 -2.65 -13.33 -2.22
C SER A 92 -2.57 -14.71 -1.57
N PHE A 93 -1.37 -15.30 -1.49
CA PHE A 93 -1.15 -16.55 -0.75
C PHE A 93 -1.38 -16.32 0.75
N GLN A 94 -0.64 -15.39 1.35
CA GLN A 94 -0.65 -15.16 2.80
C GLN A 94 -2.06 -14.88 3.32
N LEU A 95 -2.77 -13.93 2.72
CA LEU A 95 -4.12 -13.56 3.15
C LEU A 95 -5.12 -14.71 2.98
N SER A 96 -5.05 -15.46 1.88
CA SER A 96 -6.00 -16.55 1.62
C SER A 96 -5.80 -17.74 2.55
N PHE A 97 -4.55 -18.16 2.76
CA PHE A 97 -4.22 -19.29 3.62
C PHE A 97 -4.48 -18.96 5.09
N ILE A 98 -4.11 -17.77 5.55
CA ILE A 98 -4.35 -17.33 6.93
C ILE A 98 -5.85 -17.18 7.21
N ALA A 99 -6.63 -16.61 6.27
CA ALA A 99 -8.08 -16.53 6.43
C ALA A 99 -8.71 -17.91 6.63
N VAL A 100 -8.35 -18.89 5.79
CA VAL A 100 -8.89 -20.26 5.88
C VAL A 100 -8.43 -20.98 7.13
N LEU A 101 -7.19 -20.75 7.57
CA LEU A 101 -6.65 -21.29 8.80
C LEU A 101 -7.45 -20.79 10.02
N PHE A 102 -7.69 -19.48 10.11
CA PHE A 102 -8.49 -18.89 11.19
C PHE A 102 -9.97 -19.33 11.12
N ILE A 103 -10.56 -19.41 9.93
CA ILE A 103 -11.94 -19.93 9.76
C ILE A 103 -12.01 -21.39 10.25
N GLY A 104 -11.09 -22.24 9.78
CA GLY A 104 -11.08 -23.67 10.09
C GLY A 104 -10.93 -23.94 11.59
N PHE A 105 -10.03 -23.22 12.26
CA PHE A 105 -9.86 -23.33 13.69
C PHE A 105 -11.07 -22.82 14.50
N SER A 106 -11.65 -21.69 14.13
CA SER A 106 -12.84 -21.16 14.82
C SER A 106 -14.07 -22.07 14.68
N VAL A 107 -14.20 -22.76 13.55
CA VAL A 107 -15.28 -23.74 13.33
C VAL A 107 -14.99 -25.06 14.05
N GLY A 108 -13.74 -25.55 14.00
CA GLY A 108 -13.32 -26.81 14.62
C GLY A 108 -13.50 -26.84 16.15
N ILE A 109 -13.14 -25.76 16.85
CA ILE A 109 -13.32 -25.63 18.32
C ILE A 109 -14.79 -25.86 18.74
N ARG A 110 -15.75 -25.54 17.86
CA ARG A 110 -17.18 -25.59 18.18
C ARG A 110 -17.82 -26.95 17.89
N GLU A 111 -17.21 -27.79 17.06
CA GLU A 111 -17.67 -29.17 16.88
C GLU A 111 -17.35 -30.02 18.11
N ASP A 112 -16.19 -29.81 18.74
CA ASP A 112 -15.84 -30.44 20.02
C ASP A 112 -16.78 -30.02 21.16
N ASP A 113 -17.11 -28.73 21.28
CA ASP A 113 -18.00 -28.20 22.33
C ASP A 113 -19.49 -28.60 22.12
N ARG A 114 -19.88 -28.90 20.87
CA ARG A 114 -21.25 -29.35 20.52
C ARG A 114 -21.50 -30.82 20.83
N SER A 115 -20.46 -31.63 20.97
CA SER A 115 -20.60 -33.01 21.45
C SER A 115 -21.15 -33.10 22.88
N VAL A 116 -21.12 -31.98 23.63
CA VAL A 116 -21.52 -31.92 25.06
C VAL A 116 -22.89 -31.24 25.28
N ARG A 117 -23.48 -30.53 24.31
CA ARG A 117 -24.76 -29.81 24.49
C ARG A 117 -25.72 -29.99 23.31
N GLN A 118 -26.29 -31.19 23.21
CA GLN A 118 -27.57 -31.39 22.52
C GLN A 118 -28.71 -31.14 23.50
N ALA A 119 -29.35 -29.98 23.40
CA ALA A 119 -30.72 -29.79 23.88
C ALA A 119 -31.34 -28.57 23.18
N HIS A 120 -32.49 -28.80 22.55
CA HIS A 120 -33.59 -27.89 22.23
C HIS A 120 -33.26 -26.51 21.62
N ASP A 121 -33.55 -26.36 20.31
CA ASP A 121 -34.27 -25.19 19.74
C ASP A 121 -34.23 -25.26 18.21
N GLU A 122 -35.32 -25.71 17.59
CA GLU A 122 -35.56 -25.58 16.14
C GLU A 122 -35.88 -24.12 15.75
N ASP A 123 -36.43 -23.33 16.66
CA ASP A 123 -36.86 -21.93 16.46
C ASP A 123 -35.70 -20.94 16.21
N ARG A 124 -34.45 -21.36 16.44
CA ARG A 124 -33.26 -20.51 16.26
C ARG A 124 -32.43 -20.86 15.04
N ARG A 125 -33.01 -21.53 14.03
CA ARG A 125 -32.27 -21.92 12.81
C ARG A 125 -31.69 -20.70 12.09
N VAL A 126 -32.48 -19.66 11.87
CA VAL A 126 -32.02 -18.41 11.21
C VAL A 126 -30.94 -17.71 12.05
N LEU A 127 -31.17 -17.54 13.35
CA LEU A 127 -30.20 -16.94 14.27
C LEU A 127 -28.87 -17.72 14.29
N ARG A 128 -28.93 -19.04 14.18
CA ARG A 128 -27.74 -19.92 14.12
C ARG A 128 -26.96 -19.72 12.81
N TYR A 129 -27.65 -19.58 11.67
CA TYR A 129 -27.00 -19.27 10.39
C TYR A 129 -26.30 -17.91 10.44
N ILE A 130 -26.99 -16.87 10.92
CA ILE A 130 -26.42 -15.52 11.06
C ILE A 130 -25.20 -15.56 11.98
N LYS A 131 -25.33 -16.19 13.16
CA LYS A 131 -24.21 -16.34 14.10
C LYS A 131 -23.00 -17.04 13.48
N ASN A 132 -23.22 -18.09 12.69
CA ASN A 132 -22.11 -18.80 12.02
C ASN A 132 -21.48 -17.95 10.91
N ALA A 133 -22.28 -17.23 10.12
CA ALA A 133 -21.78 -16.34 9.09
C ALA A 133 -20.92 -15.22 9.69
N VAL A 134 -21.40 -14.56 10.76
CA VAL A 134 -20.64 -13.55 11.49
C VAL A 134 -19.33 -14.12 12.04
N LEU A 135 -19.36 -15.32 12.62
CA LEU A 135 -18.15 -15.95 13.17
C LEU A 135 -17.12 -16.28 12.10
N ILE A 136 -17.54 -16.80 10.94
CA ILE A 136 -16.64 -17.08 9.80
C ILE A 136 -16.00 -15.78 9.33
N THR A 137 -16.80 -14.74 9.11
CA THR A 137 -16.32 -13.44 8.65
C THR A 137 -15.34 -12.82 9.66
N LEU A 138 -15.70 -12.80 10.95
CA LEU A 138 -14.86 -12.24 12.00
C LEU A 138 -13.55 -13.01 12.14
N SER A 139 -13.58 -14.34 12.03
CA SER A 139 -12.38 -15.17 12.09
C SER A 139 -11.42 -14.86 10.95
N ALA A 140 -11.95 -14.76 9.73
CA ALA A 140 -11.16 -14.37 8.56
C ALA A 140 -10.56 -12.97 8.76
N SER A 141 -11.37 -11.99 9.19
CA SER A 141 -10.94 -10.61 9.42
C SER A 141 -9.86 -10.52 10.51
N ILE A 142 -10.02 -11.19 11.65
CA ILE A 142 -9.01 -11.18 12.72
C ILE A 142 -7.70 -11.82 12.24
N GLY A 143 -7.79 -12.93 11.50
CA GLY A 143 -6.61 -13.62 10.99
C GLY A 143 -5.80 -12.77 10.02
N THR A 144 -6.47 -12.08 9.10
CA THR A 144 -5.79 -11.25 8.09
C THR A 144 -5.48 -9.84 8.57
N ALA A 145 -6.10 -9.36 9.65
CA ALA A 145 -5.96 -7.97 10.11
C ALA A 145 -4.53 -7.47 10.28
N PRO A 146 -3.58 -8.18 10.93
CA PRO A 146 -2.23 -7.66 11.12
C PRO A 146 -1.47 -7.49 9.81
N LEU A 147 -1.62 -8.44 8.87
CA LEU A 147 -1.02 -8.33 7.55
C LEU A 147 -1.65 -7.22 6.72
N VAL A 148 -2.98 -7.08 6.78
CA VAL A 148 -3.68 -6.00 6.09
C VAL A 148 -3.22 -4.64 6.65
N ALA A 149 -3.16 -4.50 7.97
CA ALA A 149 -2.68 -3.29 8.62
C ALA A 149 -1.20 -2.99 8.29
N TYR A 150 -0.35 -4.01 8.24
CA TYR A 150 1.08 -3.87 7.94
C TYR A 150 1.33 -3.45 6.48
N HIS A 151 0.63 -4.04 5.51
CA HIS A 151 0.86 -3.79 4.09
C HIS A 151 0.04 -2.62 3.52
N PHE A 152 -1.17 -2.40 4.03
CA PHE A 152 -2.09 -1.40 3.49
C PHE A 152 -2.29 -0.19 4.40
N HIS A 153 -1.77 -0.21 5.64
CA HIS A 153 -1.84 0.91 6.58
C HIS A 153 -3.27 1.35 6.94
N TYR A 154 -4.24 0.43 6.88
CA TYR A 154 -5.59 0.64 7.38
C TYR A 154 -6.19 -0.65 7.93
N PHE A 155 -7.24 -0.50 8.74
CA PHE A 155 -8.08 -1.58 9.22
C PHE A 155 -9.55 -1.21 9.03
N SER A 156 -10.31 -2.04 8.30
CA SER A 156 -11.72 -1.78 8.03
C SER A 156 -12.59 -2.35 9.15
N ILE A 157 -13.17 -1.48 9.99
CA ILE A 157 -14.12 -1.86 11.04
C ILE A 157 -15.42 -2.37 10.42
N ILE A 158 -15.84 -1.76 9.31
CA ILE A 158 -17.12 -2.11 8.66
C ILE A 158 -17.08 -3.46 7.93
N SER A 159 -15.88 -4.03 7.73
CA SER A 159 -15.67 -5.26 6.95
C SER A 159 -16.57 -6.44 7.36
N PRO A 160 -16.80 -6.76 8.65
CA PRO A 160 -17.66 -7.87 9.01
C PRO A 160 -19.12 -7.70 8.55
N ILE A 161 -19.63 -6.46 8.63
CA ILE A 161 -20.99 -6.13 8.22
C ILE A 161 -21.08 -6.10 6.69
N SER A 162 -20.14 -5.45 6.02
CA SER A 162 -20.13 -5.37 4.56
C SER A 162 -20.00 -6.76 3.93
N ASN A 163 -19.14 -7.63 4.46
CA ASN A 163 -19.00 -9.01 3.98
C ASN A 163 -20.26 -9.85 4.23
N LEU A 164 -20.96 -9.65 5.34
CA LEU A 164 -22.22 -10.37 5.61
C LEU A 164 -23.31 -10.02 4.60
N LEU A 165 -23.37 -8.77 4.14
CA LEU A 165 -24.35 -8.28 3.18
C LEU A 165 -23.94 -8.58 1.73
N LEU A 166 -22.69 -8.27 1.37
CA LEU A 166 -22.23 -8.28 -0.02
C LEU A 166 -21.74 -9.66 -0.47
N ALA A 167 -21.06 -10.43 0.39
CA ALA A 167 -20.48 -11.70 -0.04
C ALA A 167 -21.54 -12.69 -0.55
N PRO A 168 -22.74 -12.82 0.06
CA PRO A 168 -23.80 -13.67 -0.49
C PRO A 168 -24.33 -13.17 -1.84
N VAL A 169 -24.53 -11.86 -1.99
CA VAL A 169 -25.03 -11.26 -3.24
C VAL A 169 -24.02 -11.46 -4.37
N ILE A 170 -22.75 -11.16 -4.11
CA ILE A 170 -21.68 -11.30 -5.10
C ILE A 170 -21.44 -12.79 -5.41
N GLY A 171 -21.34 -13.63 -4.38
CA GLY A 171 -20.97 -15.04 -4.51
C GLY A 171 -22.07 -15.94 -5.06
N PHE A 172 -23.33 -15.73 -4.67
CA PHE A 172 -24.44 -16.61 -5.07
C PHE A 172 -25.32 -16.04 -6.19
N ILE A 173 -25.24 -14.74 -6.49
CA ILE A 173 -26.07 -14.12 -7.52
C ILE A 173 -25.19 -13.58 -8.64
N LEU A 174 -24.33 -12.60 -8.34
CA LEU A 174 -23.56 -11.89 -9.36
C LEU A 174 -22.61 -12.82 -10.12
N ILE A 175 -21.70 -13.52 -9.43
CA ILE A 175 -20.70 -14.38 -10.07
C ILE A 175 -21.36 -15.51 -10.89
N PRO A 176 -22.33 -16.28 -10.35
CA PRO A 176 -23.00 -17.31 -11.15
C PRO A 176 -23.71 -16.74 -12.38
N LEU A 177 -24.40 -15.61 -12.24
CA LEU A 177 -25.10 -14.98 -13.36
C LEU A 177 -24.12 -14.49 -14.44
N SER A 178 -22.99 -13.91 -14.03
CA SER A 178 -21.90 -13.53 -14.93
C SER A 178 -21.34 -14.75 -15.67
N ILE A 179 -21.05 -15.85 -14.97
CA ILE A 179 -20.54 -17.08 -15.58
C ILE A 179 -21.54 -17.64 -16.59
N VAL A 180 -22.82 -17.75 -16.24
CA VAL A 180 -23.85 -18.24 -17.15
C VAL A 180 -23.98 -17.31 -18.36
N SER A 181 -23.95 -15.99 -18.16
CA SER A 181 -23.98 -15.02 -19.25
C SER A 181 -22.77 -15.15 -20.18
N SER A 182 -21.57 -15.42 -19.64
CA SER A 182 -20.36 -15.68 -20.44
C SER A 182 -20.47 -16.97 -21.25
N PHE A 183 -21.05 -18.04 -20.68
CA PHE A 183 -21.29 -19.28 -21.43
C PHE A 183 -22.33 -19.11 -22.53
N LEU A 184 -23.42 -18.38 -22.25
CA LEU A 184 -24.44 -18.08 -23.26
C LEU A 184 -23.89 -17.21 -24.38
N PHE A 185 -22.98 -16.29 -24.10
CA PHE A 185 -22.30 -15.49 -25.13
C PHE A 185 -21.57 -16.35 -26.16
N ILE A 186 -20.91 -17.44 -25.75
CA ILE A 186 -20.22 -18.36 -26.68
C ILE A 186 -21.21 -18.98 -27.68
N ILE A 187 -22.46 -19.23 -27.27
CA ILE A 187 -23.49 -19.86 -28.11
C ILE A 187 -24.26 -18.83 -28.92
N THR A 188 -24.58 -17.68 -28.30
CA THR A 188 -25.56 -16.71 -28.83
C THR A 188 -24.94 -15.44 -29.39
N GLY A 189 -23.67 -15.16 -29.11
CA GLY A 189 -23.02 -13.88 -29.41
C GLY A 189 -23.48 -12.71 -28.53
N HIS A 190 -24.36 -12.93 -27.54
CA HIS A 190 -24.93 -11.87 -26.71
C HIS A 190 -24.80 -12.17 -25.21
N TYR A 191 -24.53 -11.15 -24.41
CA TYR A 191 -24.50 -11.26 -22.95
C TYR A 191 -25.90 -11.09 -22.37
N THR A 192 -26.64 -12.20 -22.27
CA THR A 192 -28.07 -12.25 -21.94
C THR A 192 -28.45 -11.56 -20.63
N PHE A 193 -27.58 -11.59 -19.61
CA PHE A 193 -27.90 -11.07 -18.27
C PHE A 193 -27.21 -9.74 -17.93
N THR A 194 -26.64 -9.05 -18.93
CA THR A 194 -25.89 -7.79 -18.71
C THR A 194 -26.67 -6.76 -17.88
N PRO A 195 -27.96 -6.46 -18.17
CA PRO A 195 -28.68 -5.43 -17.40
C PRO A 195 -28.83 -5.81 -15.93
N ILE A 196 -29.08 -7.09 -15.63
CA ILE A 196 -29.24 -7.58 -14.26
C ILE A 196 -27.90 -7.54 -13.52
N VAL A 197 -26.83 -8.01 -14.17
CA VAL A 197 -25.47 -7.96 -13.61
C VAL A 197 -25.04 -6.52 -13.33
N SER A 198 -25.31 -5.59 -14.26
CA SER A 198 -25.00 -4.16 -14.08
C SER A 198 -25.75 -3.60 -12.88
N THR A 199 -27.08 -3.76 -12.83
CA THR A 199 -27.90 -3.24 -11.72
C THR A 199 -27.44 -3.79 -10.36
N ILE A 200 -27.17 -5.10 -10.26
CA ILE A 200 -26.68 -5.69 -9.00
C ILE A 200 -25.29 -5.14 -8.64
N SER A 201 -24.43 -4.92 -9.64
CA SER A 201 -23.10 -4.32 -9.43
C SER A 201 -23.22 -2.88 -8.93
N ASP A 202 -24.08 -2.07 -9.54
CA ASP A 202 -24.30 -0.66 -9.17
C ASP A 202 -24.90 -0.53 -7.77
N VAL A 203 -25.87 -1.40 -7.42
CA VAL A 203 -26.43 -1.49 -6.06
C VAL A 203 -25.35 -1.89 -5.06
N SER A 204 -24.51 -2.89 -5.40
CA SER A 204 -23.42 -3.34 -4.54
C SER A 204 -22.39 -2.23 -4.31
N ILE A 205 -21.99 -1.51 -5.36
CA ILE A 205 -21.07 -0.36 -5.27
C ILE A 205 -21.69 0.77 -4.45
N SER A 206 -22.96 1.08 -4.66
CA SER A 206 -23.66 2.12 -3.90
C SER A 206 -23.74 1.80 -2.42
N LEU A 207 -24.00 0.53 -2.08
CA LEU A 207 -23.99 0.06 -0.70
C LEU A 207 -22.59 0.13 -0.09
N VAL A 208 -21.54 -0.24 -0.83
CA VAL A 208 -20.14 -0.08 -0.38
C VAL A 208 -19.83 1.39 -0.11
N LYS A 209 -20.21 2.30 -1.02
CA LYS A 209 -20.00 3.75 -0.84
C LYS A 209 -20.71 4.28 0.40
N LEU A 210 -21.98 3.89 0.61
CA LEU A 210 -22.74 4.25 1.80
C LEU A 210 -22.07 3.76 3.08
N LEU A 211 -21.64 2.49 3.11
CA LEU A 211 -20.96 1.90 4.27
C LEU A 211 -19.60 2.54 4.52
N SER A 212 -18.88 2.94 3.47
CA SER A 212 -17.58 3.62 3.59
C SER A 212 -17.68 5.08 4.05
N ALA A 213 -18.84 5.71 3.89
CA ALA A 213 -19.08 7.09 4.34
C ALA A 213 -19.36 7.19 5.85
N ILE A 214 -19.55 6.05 6.54
CA ILE A 214 -19.75 6.02 7.98
C ILE A 214 -18.45 6.50 8.66
N PRO A 215 -18.52 7.44 9.62
CA PRO A 215 -17.35 7.83 10.40
C PRO A 215 -16.68 6.61 11.03
N PHE A 216 -15.35 6.50 10.89
CA PHE A 216 -14.56 5.35 11.36
C PHE A 216 -14.88 4.01 10.68
N ALA A 217 -15.45 4.00 9.47
CA ALA A 217 -15.61 2.78 8.67
C ALA A 217 -14.28 2.03 8.47
N ASP A 218 -13.19 2.80 8.37
CA ASP A 218 -11.82 2.35 8.48
C ASP A 218 -11.03 3.21 9.49
N ILE A 219 -9.99 2.61 10.05
CA ILE A 219 -8.99 3.29 10.88
C ILE A 219 -7.66 3.18 10.14
N LYS A 220 -7.01 4.31 9.89
CA LYS A 220 -5.65 4.33 9.34
C LYS A 220 -4.66 3.95 10.44
N ILE A 221 -3.72 3.09 10.09
CA ILE A 221 -2.73 2.54 11.02
C ILE A 221 -1.36 2.96 10.50
N PRO A 222 -0.61 3.81 11.23
CA PRO A 222 0.75 4.15 10.85
C PRO A 222 1.63 2.89 10.85
N ALA A 223 2.72 2.93 10.10
CA ALA A 223 3.64 1.82 10.04
C ALA A 223 4.15 1.40 11.42
N PHE A 224 4.21 0.09 11.60
CA PHE A 224 4.66 -0.54 12.83
C PHE A 224 5.66 -1.67 12.54
N PRO A 225 6.55 -2.00 13.48
CA PRO A 225 7.61 -2.97 13.26
C PRO A 225 7.10 -4.36 12.88
N PRO A 226 7.80 -5.08 11.97
CA PRO A 226 7.45 -6.45 11.57
C PRO A 226 7.29 -7.42 12.75
N VAL A 227 8.06 -7.24 13.83
CA VAL A 227 8.00 -8.10 15.02
C VAL A 227 6.61 -8.16 15.63
N LEU A 228 5.80 -7.10 15.54
CA LEU A 228 4.43 -7.12 16.08
C LEU A 228 3.52 -8.07 15.30
N VAL A 229 3.70 -8.18 13.99
CA VAL A 229 3.01 -9.17 13.15
C VAL A 229 3.43 -10.59 13.56
N LEU A 230 4.75 -10.79 13.75
CA LEU A 230 5.29 -12.09 14.18
C LEU A 230 4.78 -12.51 15.56
N LEU A 231 4.79 -11.59 16.53
CA LEU A 231 4.28 -11.82 17.88
C LEU A 231 2.79 -12.16 17.88
N PHE A 232 2.00 -11.52 17.01
CA PHE A 232 0.59 -11.86 16.84
C PHE A 232 0.39 -13.31 16.41
N TYR A 233 1.04 -13.73 15.32
CA TYR A 233 0.88 -15.10 14.82
C TYR A 233 1.54 -16.13 15.74
N ALA A 234 2.65 -15.81 16.40
CA ALA A 234 3.27 -16.67 17.41
C ALA A 234 2.34 -16.87 18.62
N GLY A 235 1.72 -15.79 19.12
CA GLY A 235 0.73 -15.86 20.20
C GLY A 235 -0.50 -16.69 19.82
N PHE A 236 -0.95 -16.58 18.56
CA PHE A 236 -2.01 -17.42 18.03
C PHE A 236 -1.61 -18.91 18.00
N ILE A 237 -0.44 -19.25 17.45
CA ILE A 237 0.06 -20.63 17.43
C ILE A 237 0.19 -21.18 18.86
N PHE A 238 0.75 -20.40 19.78
CA PHE A 238 0.87 -20.79 21.19
C PHE A 238 -0.49 -21.01 21.86
N TYR A 239 -1.50 -20.19 21.55
CA TYR A 239 -2.87 -20.40 22.03
C TYR A 239 -3.42 -21.77 21.61
N PHE A 240 -3.20 -22.19 20.36
CA PHE A 240 -3.62 -23.52 19.89
C PHE A 240 -2.85 -24.65 20.59
N LEU A 241 -1.55 -24.48 20.82
CA LEU A 241 -0.73 -25.51 21.47
C LEU A 241 -0.99 -25.62 22.98
N SER A 242 -1.34 -24.51 23.65
CA SER A 242 -1.40 -24.46 25.11
C SER A 242 -2.65 -25.10 25.72
N ASN A 243 -3.68 -25.43 24.92
CA ASN A 243 -4.89 -26.20 25.25
C ASN A 243 -5.70 -25.79 26.51
N LYS A 244 -5.32 -24.75 27.27
CA LYS A 244 -5.90 -24.46 28.60
C LYS A 244 -6.14 -22.99 28.96
N LYS A 245 -5.75 -21.98 28.18
CA LYS A 245 -5.99 -20.57 28.54
C LYS A 245 -6.26 -19.66 27.33
N ARG A 246 -7.26 -18.78 27.43
CA ARG A 246 -7.65 -17.78 26.40
C ARG A 246 -6.84 -16.48 26.45
N TYR A 247 -6.08 -16.26 27.51
CA TYR A 247 -5.25 -15.07 27.71
C TYR A 247 -4.08 -14.87 26.71
N PRO A 248 -3.43 -15.88 26.09
CA PRO A 248 -2.31 -15.65 25.19
C PRO A 248 -2.69 -14.97 23.87
N LEU A 249 -3.99 -14.94 23.50
CA LEU A 249 -4.47 -14.10 22.39
C LEU A 249 -4.49 -12.61 22.75
N ILE A 250 -4.64 -12.24 24.03
CA ILE A 250 -4.74 -10.85 24.47
C ILE A 250 -3.36 -10.17 24.46
N ILE A 251 -2.32 -10.94 24.79
CA ILE A 251 -0.93 -10.46 24.92
C ILE A 251 -0.42 -9.74 23.65
N PRO A 252 -0.51 -10.32 22.44
CA PRO A 252 -0.04 -9.63 21.23
C PRO A 252 -0.86 -8.37 20.89
N PHE A 253 -2.17 -8.37 21.15
CA PHE A 253 -2.99 -7.17 20.98
C PHE A 253 -2.57 -6.06 21.95
N ILE A 254 -2.20 -6.40 23.18
CA ILE A 254 -1.67 -5.43 24.15
C ILE A 254 -0.38 -4.80 23.63
N PHE A 255 0.57 -5.57 23.12
CA PHE A 255 1.82 -5.01 22.57
C PHE A 255 1.58 -4.11 21.36
N ILE A 256 0.66 -4.48 20.46
CA ILE A 256 0.26 -3.64 19.34
C ILE A 256 -0.38 -2.34 19.85
N MET A 257 -1.31 -2.41 20.80
CA MET A 257 -1.97 -1.23 21.36
C MET A 257 -0.98 -0.32 22.10
N ILE A 258 -0.05 -0.88 22.86
CA ILE A 258 1.00 -0.12 23.55
C ILE A 258 1.90 0.58 22.54
N TYR A 259 2.33 -0.12 21.48
CA TYR A 259 3.14 0.49 20.43
C TYR A 259 2.39 1.64 19.73
N LEU A 260 1.13 1.41 19.36
CA LEU A 260 0.29 2.44 18.75
C LEU A 260 0.12 3.63 19.70
N PHE A 261 -0.09 3.40 21.00
CA PHE A 261 -0.19 4.46 22.00
C PHE A 261 1.10 5.30 22.07
N PHE A 262 2.27 4.67 22.15
CA PHE A 262 3.55 5.40 22.19
C PHE A 262 3.88 6.09 20.87
N SER A 263 3.43 5.57 19.74
CA SER A 263 3.65 6.21 18.43
C SER A 263 2.97 7.58 18.32
N VAL A 264 1.92 7.84 19.12
CA VAL A 264 1.25 9.16 19.19
C VAL A 264 2.14 10.21 19.86
N PHE A 265 3.06 9.80 20.73
CA PHE A 265 3.98 10.69 21.46
C PHE A 265 5.35 10.84 20.79
N GLU A 266 5.50 10.39 19.53
CA GLU A 266 6.74 10.59 18.79
C GLU A 266 7.00 12.10 18.63
N LYS A 267 8.23 12.55 18.92
CA LYS A 267 8.58 13.98 18.83
C LYS A 267 8.49 14.47 17.39
N ASN A 268 7.89 15.65 17.23
CA ASN A 268 7.88 16.37 15.96
C ASN A 268 9.23 17.07 15.75
N GLU A 269 10.17 16.33 15.18
CA GLU A 269 11.44 16.86 14.67
C GLU A 269 11.34 17.13 13.17
N LEU A 270 12.19 17.99 12.62
CA LEU A 270 12.26 18.20 11.18
C LEU A 270 12.81 16.93 10.51
N LYS A 271 11.96 16.26 9.73
CA LYS A 271 12.32 15.07 8.96
C LYS A 271 12.01 15.31 7.50
N ILE A 272 13.00 15.10 6.64
CA ILE A 272 12.87 15.23 5.20
C ILE A 272 13.16 13.88 4.58
N THR A 273 12.20 13.35 3.83
CA THR A 273 12.36 12.09 3.09
C THR A 273 12.27 12.36 1.60
N PHE A 274 13.38 12.17 0.91
CA PHE A 274 13.45 12.14 -0.55
C PHE A 274 13.01 10.76 -1.01
N LEU A 275 11.91 10.68 -1.75
CA LEU A 275 11.30 9.42 -2.14
C LEU A 275 11.93 8.90 -3.44
N ASP A 276 12.13 7.59 -3.50
CA ASP A 276 12.43 6.92 -4.77
C ASP A 276 11.12 6.79 -5.57
N VAL A 277 10.88 7.76 -6.45
CA VAL A 277 9.72 7.83 -7.36
C VAL A 277 10.08 7.41 -8.79
N GLY A 278 11.24 6.77 -8.97
CA GLY A 278 11.84 6.57 -10.28
C GLY A 278 12.49 7.86 -10.78
N GLN A 279 12.30 8.19 -12.06
CA GLN A 279 12.75 9.47 -12.60
C GLN A 279 11.74 10.56 -12.23
N GLY A 280 12.20 11.58 -11.51
CA GLY A 280 11.41 12.69 -11.00
C GLY A 280 11.69 12.98 -9.53
N ASP A 281 10.96 13.96 -8.99
CA ASP A 281 11.10 14.40 -7.61
C ASP A 281 9.82 14.21 -6.81
N SER A 282 9.98 13.68 -5.60
CA SER A 282 9.01 13.90 -4.53
C SER A 282 9.68 13.81 -3.18
N SER A 283 9.50 14.85 -2.38
CA SER A 283 10.04 14.93 -1.02
C SER A 283 8.91 15.16 -0.02
N VAL A 284 8.91 14.42 1.07
CA VAL A 284 7.95 14.59 2.18
C VAL A 284 8.68 15.18 3.38
N ILE A 285 8.18 16.30 3.86
CA ILE A 285 8.73 17.10 4.94
C ILE A 285 7.75 17.06 6.10
N GLU A 286 8.14 16.38 7.17
CA GLU A 286 7.45 16.43 8.46
C GLU A 286 8.07 17.57 9.28
N LEU A 287 7.29 18.63 9.48
CA LEU A 287 7.75 19.87 10.12
C LEU A 287 7.64 19.77 11.65
N PRO A 288 8.47 20.52 12.41
CA PRO A 288 8.45 20.48 13.88
C PRO A 288 7.12 20.88 14.54
N ASP A 289 6.26 21.63 13.84
CA ASP A 289 4.94 22.01 14.33
C ASP A 289 3.84 20.95 14.04
N GLY A 290 4.24 19.79 13.49
CA GLY A 290 3.37 18.67 13.16
C GLY A 290 2.75 18.73 11.77
N LYS A 291 2.99 19.82 11.01
CA LYS A 291 2.52 19.93 9.62
C LYS A 291 3.30 18.99 8.70
N THR A 292 2.63 18.55 7.64
CA THR A 292 3.23 17.73 6.59
C THR A 292 3.20 18.49 5.27
N MET A 293 4.37 18.70 4.70
CA MET A 293 4.57 19.33 3.39
C MET A 293 5.10 18.30 2.39
N VAL A 294 4.65 18.39 1.14
CA VAL A 294 5.17 17.62 0.01
C VAL A 294 5.77 18.60 -0.98
N ILE A 295 7.05 18.47 -1.32
CA ILE A 295 7.69 19.21 -2.41
C ILE A 295 7.81 18.26 -3.59
N ASP A 296 7.12 18.60 -4.67
CA ASP A 296 6.91 17.78 -5.85
C ASP A 296 6.28 16.40 -5.56
N THR A 297 5.67 15.83 -6.59
CA THR A 297 4.72 14.71 -6.45
C THR A 297 5.15 13.46 -7.22
N GLY A 298 6.29 13.52 -7.90
CA GLY A 298 6.76 12.52 -8.83
C GLY A 298 5.84 12.41 -10.05
N LYS A 299 6.18 11.48 -10.94
CA LYS A 299 5.41 11.23 -12.16
C LYS A 299 3.99 10.74 -11.92
N THR A 300 3.77 9.93 -10.88
CA THR A 300 2.48 9.23 -10.66
C THR A 300 1.81 9.50 -9.32
N GLY A 301 2.57 10.01 -8.34
CA GLY A 301 2.09 10.20 -6.96
C GLY A 301 1.81 8.92 -6.18
N ARG A 302 1.99 7.73 -6.75
CA ARG A 302 1.69 6.45 -6.08
C ARG A 302 2.64 6.17 -4.93
N GLU A 303 3.93 6.40 -5.16
CA GLU A 303 5.01 6.22 -4.19
C GLU A 303 4.84 7.22 -3.05
N THR A 304 4.60 8.49 -3.37
CA THR A 304 4.31 9.57 -2.40
C THR A 304 3.07 9.27 -1.56
N ALA A 305 1.98 8.85 -2.18
CA ALA A 305 0.78 8.45 -1.46
C ALA A 305 1.00 7.22 -0.56
N SER A 306 1.78 6.25 -1.05
CA SER A 306 2.10 5.06 -0.27
C SER A 306 2.94 5.42 0.95
N PHE A 307 3.90 6.34 0.81
CA PHE A 307 4.68 6.86 1.94
C PHE A 307 3.82 7.68 2.91
N LEU A 308 2.94 8.55 2.43
CA LEU A 308 2.02 9.30 3.30
C LEU A 308 1.11 8.36 4.12
N ARG A 309 0.61 7.28 3.49
CA ARG A 309 -0.14 6.22 4.20
C ARG A 309 0.73 5.46 5.19
N TYR A 310 1.95 5.12 4.80
CA TYR A 310 2.95 4.51 5.69
C TYR A 310 3.18 5.35 6.94
N ARG A 311 3.22 6.68 6.79
CA ARG A 311 3.31 7.65 7.89
C ARG A 311 1.97 7.90 8.63
N GLY A 312 0.88 7.24 8.22
CA GLY A 312 -0.44 7.41 8.82
C GLY A 312 -1.08 8.78 8.57
N LYS A 313 -0.67 9.50 7.53
CA LYS A 313 -1.16 10.86 7.24
C LYS A 313 -2.53 10.81 6.57
N GLU A 314 -3.46 11.63 7.05
CA GLU A 314 -4.80 11.78 6.47
C GLU A 314 -4.92 13.01 5.57
N ALA A 315 -4.10 14.00 5.86
CA ALA A 315 -4.10 15.30 5.23
C ALA A 315 -2.65 15.70 4.94
N VAL A 316 -2.49 16.54 3.94
CA VAL A 316 -1.25 17.22 3.59
C VAL A 316 -1.51 18.71 3.80
N ASP A 317 -0.71 19.35 4.63
CA ASP A 317 -0.89 20.77 4.92
C ASP A 317 -0.51 21.62 3.71
N THR A 318 0.57 21.26 3.02
CA THR A 318 1.05 22.01 1.86
C THR A 318 1.61 21.06 0.81
N ILE A 319 1.18 21.20 -0.44
CA ILE A 319 1.92 20.69 -1.59
C ILE A 319 2.63 21.88 -2.25
N VAL A 320 3.92 21.77 -2.50
CA VAL A 320 4.72 22.74 -3.24
C VAL A 320 5.12 22.11 -4.55
N LEU A 321 4.90 22.80 -5.66
CA LEU A 321 5.28 22.36 -7.00
C LEU A 321 6.37 23.30 -7.53
N SER A 322 7.53 22.74 -7.86
CA SER A 322 8.67 23.52 -8.31
C SER A 322 8.42 24.16 -9.68
N HIS A 323 8.03 23.34 -10.67
CA HIS A 323 7.74 23.76 -12.04
C HIS A 323 6.76 22.78 -12.72
N VAL A 324 6.47 22.95 -14.02
CA VAL A 324 5.35 22.29 -14.71
C VAL A 324 5.61 20.83 -15.10
N HIS A 325 6.85 20.35 -15.14
CA HIS A 325 7.16 19.05 -15.73
C HIS A 325 6.48 17.87 -15.03
N THR A 326 6.16 16.85 -15.82
CA THR A 326 5.30 15.74 -15.39
C THR A 326 5.93 14.91 -14.29
N ASP A 327 7.25 14.79 -14.26
CA ASP A 327 8.00 14.09 -13.22
C ASP A 327 8.09 14.85 -11.89
N HIS A 328 7.55 16.07 -11.84
CA HIS A 328 7.32 16.87 -10.62
C HIS A 328 5.83 17.01 -10.29
N THR A 329 4.97 17.28 -11.28
CA THR A 329 3.54 17.60 -11.07
C THR A 329 2.58 16.44 -11.33
N GLY A 330 3.03 15.37 -11.99
CA GLY A 330 2.17 14.30 -12.50
C GLY A 330 1.40 13.54 -11.41
N GLY A 331 1.93 13.51 -10.19
CA GLY A 331 1.29 12.91 -9.02
C GLY A 331 0.23 13.76 -8.32
N LEU A 332 0.08 15.03 -8.67
CA LEU A 332 -0.78 15.99 -7.96
C LEU A 332 -2.25 15.55 -7.88
N ASP A 333 -2.85 15.19 -9.03
CA ASP A 333 -4.24 14.72 -9.11
C ASP A 333 -4.44 13.42 -8.30
N TYR A 334 -3.44 12.53 -8.31
CA TYR A 334 -3.48 11.30 -7.55
C TYR A 334 -3.55 11.57 -6.03
N LEU A 335 -2.79 12.56 -5.55
CA LEU A 335 -2.73 12.95 -4.15
C LEU A 335 -3.98 13.70 -3.69
N ILE A 336 -4.44 14.72 -4.43
CA ILE A 336 -5.63 15.51 -4.06
C ILE A 336 -6.89 14.64 -3.98
N LYS A 337 -7.01 13.62 -4.83
CA LYS A 337 -8.15 12.67 -4.79
C LYS A 337 -8.13 11.74 -3.57
N ARG A 338 -7.03 11.65 -2.82
CA ARG A 338 -6.81 10.66 -1.75
C ARG A 338 -6.52 11.27 -0.39
N PHE A 339 -6.01 12.49 -0.35
CA PHE A 339 -5.67 13.20 0.88
C PHE A 339 -6.34 14.56 0.89
N LYS A 340 -6.73 15.03 2.08
CA LYS A 340 -7.18 16.40 2.25
C LYS A 340 -5.96 17.32 2.15
N VAL A 341 -5.84 18.07 1.05
CA VAL A 341 -4.78 19.07 0.86
C VAL A 341 -5.30 20.43 1.30
N LYS A 342 -4.57 21.15 2.16
CA LYS A 342 -5.00 22.48 2.66
C LYS A 342 -4.51 23.61 1.77
N GLU A 343 -3.22 23.61 1.46
CA GLU A 343 -2.60 24.62 0.60
C GLU A 343 -1.83 23.98 -0.58
N LEU A 344 -1.82 24.70 -1.71
CA LEU A 344 -1.02 24.38 -2.89
C LEU A 344 -0.15 25.59 -3.21
N TRP A 345 1.16 25.42 -3.26
CA TRP A 345 2.12 26.46 -3.57
C TRP A 345 2.84 26.17 -4.88
N ASP A 346 3.09 27.20 -5.68
CA ASP A 346 3.81 27.10 -6.95
C ASP A 346 4.54 28.40 -7.31
N ASN A 347 5.17 28.42 -8.48
CA ASN A 347 5.82 29.58 -9.09
C ASN A 347 4.87 30.47 -9.92
N GLY A 348 3.55 30.24 -9.88
CA GLY A 348 2.55 31.02 -10.63
C GLY A 348 2.48 30.70 -12.14
N ARG A 349 3.25 29.74 -12.64
CA ARG A 349 3.24 29.33 -14.05
C ARG A 349 2.41 28.07 -14.33
N LEU A 350 2.01 27.35 -13.29
CA LEU A 350 1.17 26.17 -13.44
C LEU A 350 -0.27 26.57 -13.74
N ILE A 351 -0.82 26.00 -14.81
CA ILE A 351 -2.21 26.18 -15.19
C ILE A 351 -3.00 24.96 -14.72
N PHE A 352 -3.95 25.18 -13.82
CA PHE A 352 -4.84 24.14 -13.34
C PHE A 352 -6.18 24.16 -14.07
N PRO A 353 -6.82 23.00 -14.31
CA PRO A 353 -8.20 22.95 -14.80
C PRO A 353 -9.15 23.73 -13.90
N GLU A 354 -10.22 24.29 -14.48
CA GLU A 354 -11.26 24.95 -13.69
C GLU A 354 -11.78 24.02 -12.58
N ASN A 355 -11.90 24.56 -11.37
CA ASN A 355 -12.29 23.86 -10.13
C ASN A 355 -11.30 22.85 -9.55
N PHE A 356 -10.11 22.65 -10.14
CA PHE A 356 -9.12 21.71 -9.61
C PHE A 356 -8.68 22.07 -8.18
N THR A 357 -8.57 23.37 -7.88
CA THR A 357 -8.19 23.92 -6.58
C THR A 357 -9.36 24.49 -5.78
N ALA A 358 -10.63 24.23 -6.17
CA ALA A 358 -11.79 24.91 -5.56
C ALA A 358 -11.87 24.80 -4.02
N ASN A 359 -11.33 23.73 -3.45
CA ASN A 359 -11.29 23.48 -2.00
C ASN A 359 -9.87 23.56 -1.40
N ILE A 360 -8.91 24.09 -2.15
CA ILE A 360 -7.49 24.17 -1.77
C ILE A 360 -7.05 25.63 -1.87
N LYS A 361 -6.43 26.14 -0.81
CA LYS A 361 -5.89 27.51 -0.83
C LYS A 361 -4.62 27.53 -1.68
N HIS A 362 -4.70 28.15 -2.86
CA HIS A 362 -3.56 28.33 -3.76
C HIS A 362 -2.75 29.58 -3.38
N ARG A 363 -1.42 29.47 -3.38
CA ARG A 363 -0.49 30.57 -3.11
C ARG A 363 0.69 30.49 -4.09
N THR A 364 0.85 31.52 -4.92
CA THR A 364 2.06 31.69 -5.70
C THR A 364 3.17 32.26 -4.84
N LEU A 365 4.38 31.72 -4.98
CA LEU A 365 5.58 32.12 -4.26
C LEU A 365 6.59 32.78 -5.21
N ASN A 366 7.26 33.83 -4.71
CA ASN A 366 8.33 34.52 -5.41
C ASN A 366 9.53 34.71 -4.48
N ARG A 367 10.68 35.08 -5.03
CA ARG A 367 11.88 35.48 -4.29
C ARG A 367 11.50 36.46 -3.16
N ASP A 368 12.17 36.29 -2.02
CA ASP A 368 11.97 37.04 -0.78
C ASP A 368 10.70 36.68 0.00
N ASP A 369 9.83 35.81 -0.51
CA ASP A 369 8.78 35.23 0.32
C ASP A 369 9.38 34.42 1.48
N VAL A 370 8.82 34.65 2.67
CA VAL A 370 9.16 33.92 3.89
C VAL A 370 7.91 33.29 4.47
N VAL A 371 8.00 32.02 4.82
CA VAL A 371 6.97 31.32 5.59
C VAL A 371 7.54 30.82 6.90
N GLU A 372 7.03 31.34 8.00
CA GLU A 372 7.44 30.94 9.34
C GLU A 372 6.50 29.90 9.94
N GLY A 373 7.09 28.94 10.65
CA GLY A 373 6.37 28.02 11.52
C GLY A 373 7.09 27.80 12.83
N LYS A 374 6.51 27.00 13.73
CA LYS A 374 7.12 26.77 15.04
C LYS A 374 8.35 25.88 14.89
N GLY A 375 9.54 26.46 14.98
CA GLY A 375 10.81 25.74 14.90
C GLY A 375 11.37 25.55 13.48
N TYR A 376 10.81 26.26 12.48
CA TYR A 376 11.36 26.28 11.12
C TYR A 376 10.99 27.58 10.38
N SER A 377 11.76 27.92 9.35
CA SER A 377 11.48 28.99 8.40
C SER A 377 11.73 28.49 6.98
N ILE A 378 10.89 28.89 6.03
CA ILE A 378 11.05 28.59 4.60
C ILE A 378 11.29 29.91 3.89
N TYR A 379 12.39 29.99 3.14
CA TYR A 379 12.77 31.15 2.32
C TYR A 379 12.68 30.77 0.86
N VAL A 380 12.11 31.64 0.03
CA VAL A 380 12.06 31.45 -1.42
C VAL A 380 13.15 32.31 -2.05
N PHE A 381 14.04 31.67 -2.80
CA PHE A 381 15.20 32.29 -3.44
C PHE A 381 15.03 32.45 -4.94
N HIS A 382 14.16 31.67 -5.57
CA HIS A 382 13.86 31.75 -7.00
C HIS A 382 12.40 31.33 -7.22
N PRO A 383 11.70 31.90 -8.21
CA PRO A 383 12.10 32.98 -9.13
C PRO A 383 11.80 34.38 -8.59
N TYR A 384 12.49 35.41 -9.10
CA TYR A 384 12.07 36.80 -8.91
C TYR A 384 11.06 37.22 -9.99
N PRO A 385 10.12 38.13 -9.70
CA PRO A 385 9.01 38.45 -10.62
C PRO A 385 9.42 38.87 -12.04
N GLU A 386 10.57 39.54 -12.20
CA GLU A 386 11.05 40.02 -13.49
C GLU A 386 11.94 39.02 -14.25
N PHE A 387 12.33 37.89 -13.64
CA PHE A 387 13.18 36.86 -14.26
C PHE A 387 12.60 36.42 -15.60
N TYR A 388 11.28 36.28 -15.64
CA TYR A 388 10.54 35.85 -16.82
C TYR A 388 10.49 36.86 -17.96
N THR A 389 10.69 38.15 -17.67
CA THR A 389 10.61 39.20 -18.70
C THR A 389 11.93 39.41 -19.42
N MET A 390 13.05 39.02 -18.81
CA MET A 390 14.39 39.11 -19.42
C MET A 390 14.63 38.08 -20.52
N TYR A 391 13.95 36.92 -20.46
CA TYR A 391 14.19 35.80 -21.38
C TYR A 391 13.01 35.49 -22.35
N GLY A 392 11.91 36.25 -22.30
CA GLY A 392 10.78 36.15 -23.23
C GLY A 392 9.62 35.28 -22.72
N ASN A 393 8.38 35.61 -23.11
CA ASN A 393 7.17 34.91 -22.68
C ASN A 393 6.85 33.65 -23.51
N GLU A 394 7.68 33.31 -24.50
CA GLU A 394 7.50 32.14 -25.37
C GLU A 394 8.58 31.10 -25.04
N ASN A 395 8.19 30.01 -24.37
CA ASN A 395 9.00 28.80 -24.19
C ASN A 395 10.38 28.97 -23.50
N VAL A 396 10.53 29.86 -22.53
CA VAL A 396 11.68 29.74 -21.60
C VAL A 396 11.53 28.40 -20.88
N GLU A 397 12.59 27.60 -20.93
CA GLU A 397 12.63 26.22 -20.44
C GLU A 397 12.03 26.14 -19.05
N ALA A 398 10.97 25.33 -18.89
CA ALA A 398 10.18 25.29 -17.66
C ALA A 398 11.00 24.86 -16.43
N ASP A 399 12.20 24.33 -16.64
CA ASP A 399 13.19 23.97 -15.65
C ASP A 399 13.72 25.19 -14.88
N ASN A 400 14.12 26.25 -15.59
CA ASN A 400 14.62 27.51 -15.00
C ASN A 400 13.53 28.31 -14.27
N ASP A 401 12.25 27.99 -14.46
CA ASP A 401 11.14 28.55 -13.68
C ASP A 401 10.98 27.90 -12.29
N SER A 402 11.79 26.88 -11.96
CA SER A 402 11.68 26.10 -10.73
C SER A 402 11.71 26.94 -9.45
N LEU A 403 10.79 26.68 -8.51
CA LEU A 403 10.92 27.23 -7.16
C LEU A 403 12.21 26.73 -6.49
N VAL A 404 13.09 27.66 -6.14
CA VAL A 404 14.23 27.38 -5.24
C VAL A 404 13.84 27.83 -3.85
N LEU A 405 13.76 26.88 -2.93
CA LEU A 405 13.38 27.16 -1.55
C LEU A 405 14.39 26.57 -0.56
N LYS A 406 14.61 27.31 0.52
CA LYS A 406 15.44 26.89 1.65
C LYS A 406 14.58 26.66 2.87
N ILE A 407 14.58 25.43 3.36
CA ILE A 407 14.00 25.09 4.67
C ILE A 407 15.11 25.20 5.72
N LYS A 408 14.96 26.12 6.66
CA LYS A 408 15.83 26.29 7.82
C LYS A 408 15.13 25.70 9.05
N GLY A 409 15.69 24.62 9.59
CA GLY A 409 15.29 24.05 10.87
C GLY A 409 15.98 24.77 12.03
N LYS A 410 16.22 24.05 13.13
CA LYS A 410 16.82 24.63 14.34
C LYS A 410 18.30 25.01 14.13
N ASN A 411 19.08 24.09 13.57
CA ASN A 411 20.53 24.18 13.40
C ASN A 411 21.00 23.81 11.98
N LYS A 412 20.10 23.31 11.14
CA LYS A 412 20.40 22.81 9.80
C LYS A 412 19.50 23.43 8.74
N SER A 413 20.01 23.49 7.52
CA SER A 413 19.25 23.98 6.37
C SER A 413 19.33 23.06 5.17
N PHE A 414 18.25 23.05 4.40
CA PHE A 414 18.02 22.19 3.25
C PHE A 414 17.60 23.07 2.08
N LEU A 415 18.32 22.98 0.97
CA LEU A 415 18.00 23.70 -0.26
C LEU A 415 17.35 22.74 -1.24
N PHE A 416 16.15 23.08 -1.70
CA PHE A 416 15.45 22.41 -2.78
C PHE A 416 15.49 23.33 -3.98
N THR A 417 15.95 22.82 -5.10
CA THR A 417 16.29 23.63 -6.28
C THR A 417 15.36 23.38 -7.46
N GLY A 418 14.44 22.42 -7.35
CA GLY A 418 13.74 21.88 -8.52
C GLY A 418 14.75 21.47 -9.59
N ASP A 419 14.48 21.91 -10.81
CA ASP A 419 15.29 21.59 -11.99
C ASP A 419 15.97 22.83 -12.58
N ILE A 420 16.28 23.86 -11.77
CA ILE A 420 17.06 25.00 -12.24
C ILE A 420 18.33 24.57 -13.01
N GLU A 421 18.63 25.30 -14.07
CA GLU A 421 19.82 25.12 -14.90
C GLU A 421 20.76 26.32 -14.70
N GLU A 422 21.88 26.34 -15.43
CA GLU A 422 23.00 27.27 -15.22
C GLU A 422 22.56 28.73 -15.11
N GLU A 423 21.58 29.20 -15.89
CA GLU A 423 21.11 30.60 -15.84
C GLU A 423 20.46 30.95 -14.50
N ALA A 424 19.58 30.07 -13.98
CA ALA A 424 18.97 30.28 -12.68
C ALA A 424 19.96 29.98 -11.53
N GLU A 425 20.90 29.04 -11.72
CA GLU A 425 22.01 28.80 -10.79
C GLU A 425 22.90 30.03 -10.62
N GLU A 426 23.20 30.76 -11.71
CA GLU A 426 23.94 32.01 -11.69
C GLU A 426 23.15 33.13 -11.01
N ASP A 427 21.85 33.27 -11.32
CA ASP A 427 21.00 34.29 -10.70
C ASP A 427 20.90 34.13 -9.17
N VAL A 428 20.69 32.91 -8.66
CA VAL A 428 20.59 32.70 -7.21
C VAL A 428 21.90 32.94 -6.45
N LEU A 429 23.05 33.10 -7.13
CA LEU A 429 24.29 33.51 -6.46
C LEU A 429 24.20 34.89 -5.81
N HIS A 430 23.33 35.77 -6.30
CA HIS A 430 23.11 37.11 -5.73
C HIS A 430 22.56 37.06 -4.30
N ILE A 431 21.93 35.95 -3.91
CA ILE A 431 21.46 35.68 -2.53
C ILE A 431 22.65 35.62 -1.54
N GLY A 432 23.86 35.33 -2.04
CA GLY A 432 25.10 35.39 -1.29
C GLY A 432 25.13 34.38 -0.13
N LYS A 433 25.52 34.84 1.07
CA LYS A 433 25.70 33.96 2.24
C LYS A 433 24.41 33.24 2.66
N TRP A 434 23.24 33.75 2.28
CA TRP A 434 21.96 33.12 2.58
C TRP A 434 21.76 31.81 1.79
N LEU A 435 22.47 31.61 0.67
CA LEU A 435 22.39 30.39 -0.13
C LEU A 435 23.00 29.17 0.60
N LYS A 436 23.95 29.41 1.52
CA LYS A 436 24.65 28.34 2.27
C LYS A 436 23.68 27.37 2.94
N SER A 437 23.79 26.08 2.60
CA SER A 437 22.89 25.05 3.09
C SER A 437 23.62 23.77 3.46
N ASN A 438 23.15 23.04 4.47
CA ASN A 438 23.81 21.80 4.89
C ASN A 438 23.55 20.65 3.93
N VAL A 439 22.35 20.62 3.36
CA VAL A 439 21.90 19.62 2.39
C VAL A 439 21.36 20.33 1.16
N ILE A 440 21.68 19.82 -0.02
CA ILE A 440 21.09 20.23 -1.29
C ILE A 440 20.36 19.05 -1.94
N LYS A 441 19.14 19.26 -2.44
CA LYS A 441 18.58 18.44 -3.53
C LYS A 441 19.23 18.93 -4.81
N VAL A 442 20.07 18.11 -5.42
CA VAL A 442 20.84 18.49 -6.61
C VAL A 442 19.87 18.81 -7.75
N PRO A 443 20.03 19.96 -8.43
CA PRO A 443 19.08 20.35 -9.46
C PRO A 443 19.03 19.36 -10.62
N HIS A 444 17.85 19.30 -11.25
CA HIS A 444 17.63 18.60 -12.52
C HIS A 444 18.12 17.15 -12.52
N HIS A 445 17.87 16.45 -11.41
CA HIS A 445 18.25 15.05 -11.20
C HIS A 445 19.76 14.77 -11.38
N GLY A 446 20.60 15.81 -11.36
CA GLY A 446 22.01 15.75 -11.72
C GLY A 446 22.27 15.85 -13.23
N SER A 447 21.52 16.69 -13.96
CA SER A 447 21.80 17.02 -15.35
C SER A 447 23.12 17.78 -15.49
N LYS A 448 23.79 17.61 -16.63
CA LYS A 448 24.97 18.40 -17.00
C LYS A 448 24.66 19.89 -17.23
N THR A 449 23.40 20.23 -17.51
CA THR A 449 22.91 21.62 -17.64
C THR A 449 22.77 22.32 -16.29
N SER A 450 22.78 21.56 -15.19
CA SER A 450 22.75 22.06 -13.80
C SER A 450 24.01 21.66 -13.03
N ALA A 451 25.15 21.76 -13.71
CA ALA A 451 26.46 21.39 -13.17
C ALA A 451 27.33 22.62 -12.87
N TYR A 452 26.72 23.81 -12.69
CA TYR A 452 27.47 25.05 -12.52
C TYR A 452 28.25 25.07 -11.20
N LYS A 453 29.56 24.87 -11.29
CA LYS A 453 30.42 24.70 -10.12
C LYS A 453 30.34 25.86 -9.10
N PRO A 454 30.33 27.15 -9.50
CA PRO A 454 30.22 28.26 -8.56
C PRO A 454 28.95 28.20 -7.69
N PHE A 455 27.85 27.66 -8.22
CA PHE A 455 26.62 27.44 -7.44
C PHE A 455 26.84 26.45 -6.30
N PHE A 456 27.43 25.28 -6.56
CA PHE A 456 27.74 24.30 -5.50
C PHE A 456 28.74 24.83 -4.47
N GLU A 457 29.73 25.62 -4.90
CA GLU A 457 30.69 26.28 -4.01
C GLU A 457 30.02 27.32 -3.09
N ALA A 458 29.06 28.09 -3.62
CA ALA A 458 28.30 29.07 -2.85
C ALA A 458 27.31 28.41 -1.86
N VAL A 459 26.64 27.34 -2.27
CA VAL A 459 25.78 26.53 -1.39
C VAL A 459 26.60 25.86 -0.28
N SER A 460 27.81 25.39 -0.62
CA SER A 460 28.75 24.71 0.30
C SER A 460 28.09 23.58 1.12
N PRO A 461 27.42 22.60 0.49
CA PRO A 461 26.70 21.57 1.20
C PRO A 461 27.62 20.48 1.75
N HIS A 462 27.20 19.85 2.84
CA HIS A 462 27.88 18.67 3.38
C HIS A 462 27.32 17.38 2.78
N VAL A 463 26.07 17.45 2.29
CA VAL A 463 25.32 16.32 1.74
C VAL A 463 24.60 16.78 0.48
N ALA A 464 24.69 15.98 -0.58
CA ALA A 464 23.97 16.19 -1.82
C ALA A 464 23.05 14.99 -2.09
N ILE A 465 21.78 15.28 -2.38
CA ILE A 465 20.77 14.27 -2.70
C ILE A 465 20.44 14.38 -4.18
N ILE A 466 20.63 13.30 -4.91
CA ILE A 466 20.27 13.20 -6.32
C ILE A 466 19.04 12.29 -6.42
N SER A 467 17.89 12.87 -6.73
CA SER A 467 16.70 12.10 -7.12
C SER A 467 16.89 11.68 -8.57
N ALA A 468 17.01 10.40 -8.85
CA ALA A 468 17.09 9.87 -10.20
C ALA A 468 16.49 8.47 -10.26
N GLY A 469 16.02 8.09 -11.44
CA GLY A 469 15.50 6.75 -11.68
C GLY A 469 16.61 5.75 -11.99
N ARG A 470 16.46 4.51 -11.52
CA ARG A 470 17.38 3.43 -11.88
C ARG A 470 17.34 3.15 -13.38
N LYS A 471 18.51 3.22 -14.03
CA LYS A 471 18.63 3.10 -15.50
C LYS A 471 17.67 4.06 -16.22
N ASN A 472 17.56 5.28 -15.73
CA ASN A 472 16.76 6.32 -16.38
C ASN A 472 17.29 6.59 -17.81
N PRO A 473 16.41 6.97 -18.75
CA PRO A 473 16.78 7.16 -20.15
C PRO A 473 17.64 8.40 -20.41
N PHE A 474 17.72 9.32 -19.45
CA PHE A 474 18.45 10.59 -19.58
C PHE A 474 19.95 10.45 -19.24
N GLY A 475 20.36 9.33 -18.66
CA GLY A 475 21.75 9.14 -18.21
C GLY A 475 22.07 9.86 -16.90
N HIS A 476 21.07 10.33 -16.16
CA HIS A 476 21.25 11.05 -14.90
C HIS A 476 21.75 10.13 -13.77
N PRO A 477 22.57 10.64 -12.84
CA PRO A 477 23.31 11.91 -12.92
C PRO A 477 24.48 11.83 -13.93
N HIS A 478 24.80 12.96 -14.56
CA HIS A 478 25.93 13.12 -15.47
C HIS A 478 27.27 13.25 -14.74
N GLU A 479 28.39 12.96 -15.43
CA GLU A 479 29.75 13.02 -14.86
C GLU A 479 30.14 14.45 -14.45
N GLU A 480 29.71 15.45 -15.20
CA GLU A 480 29.94 16.88 -14.95
C GLU A 480 29.39 17.29 -13.57
N THR A 481 28.17 16.87 -13.26
CA THR A 481 27.54 17.15 -11.96
C THR A 481 28.24 16.41 -10.83
N LEU A 482 28.64 15.15 -11.05
CA LEU A 482 29.41 14.39 -10.06
C LEU A 482 30.78 15.03 -9.78
N TYR A 483 31.42 15.60 -10.81
CA TYR A 483 32.66 16.35 -10.68
C TYR A 483 32.46 17.66 -9.92
N ALA A 484 31.37 18.39 -10.19
CA ALA A 484 31.00 19.60 -9.44
C ALA A 484 30.73 19.31 -7.96
N LEU A 485 30.23 18.11 -7.64
CA LEU A 485 29.97 17.64 -6.28
C LEU A 485 31.17 16.93 -5.62
N ASN A 486 32.37 16.99 -6.21
CA ASN A 486 33.53 16.30 -5.66
C ASN A 486 33.85 16.75 -4.22
N GLY A 487 34.11 15.81 -3.32
CA GLY A 487 34.33 16.05 -1.90
C GLY A 487 33.05 16.20 -1.05
N ILE A 488 31.87 16.18 -1.67
CA ILE A 488 30.57 16.24 -0.99
C ILE A 488 30.03 14.82 -0.83
N ARG A 489 29.35 14.54 0.29
CA ARG A 489 28.73 13.23 0.50
C ARG A 489 27.45 13.11 -0.32
N ILE A 490 27.48 12.30 -1.38
CA ILE A 490 26.36 12.09 -2.30
C ILE A 490 25.51 10.90 -1.86
N PHE A 491 24.19 11.04 -1.93
CA PHE A 491 23.22 9.93 -1.88
C PHE A 491 22.32 9.99 -3.11
N ARG A 492 21.94 8.83 -3.65
CA ARG A 492 21.14 8.76 -4.87
C ARG A 492 19.95 7.83 -4.72
N THR A 493 18.76 8.27 -5.10
CA THR A 493 17.55 7.45 -4.93
C THR A 493 17.60 6.15 -5.75
N ASP A 494 18.29 6.15 -6.90
CA ASP A 494 18.43 4.97 -7.76
C ASP A 494 19.35 3.87 -7.19
N LEU A 495 20.20 4.21 -6.23
CA LEU A 495 21.14 3.30 -5.57
C LEU A 495 20.75 2.99 -4.13
N ASP A 496 20.26 4.00 -3.42
CA ASP A 496 20.02 3.99 -1.98
C ASP A 496 18.52 3.83 -1.62
N GLY A 497 17.63 3.93 -2.63
CA GLY A 497 16.19 3.99 -2.45
C GLY A 497 15.77 5.32 -1.82
N ALA A 498 14.66 5.33 -1.06
CA ALA A 498 14.26 6.53 -0.33
C ALA A 498 15.35 6.95 0.67
N ILE A 499 15.62 8.25 0.77
CA ILE A 499 16.66 8.80 1.65
C ILE A 499 15.99 9.70 2.68
N LYS A 500 16.14 9.37 3.95
CA LYS A 500 15.56 10.12 5.06
C LYS A 500 16.65 10.84 5.84
N ILE A 501 16.46 12.14 6.06
CA ILE A 501 17.32 12.98 6.87
C ILE A 501 16.52 13.54 8.03
N GLU A 502 16.96 13.24 9.24
CA GLU A 502 16.38 13.73 10.49
C GLU A 502 17.33 14.79 11.09
N GLU A 503 16.80 15.97 11.40
CA GLU A 503 17.52 16.97 12.18
C GLU A 503 17.48 16.59 13.67
N SER A 504 18.62 16.19 14.23
CA SER A 504 18.76 15.86 15.65
C SER A 504 19.67 16.85 16.38
N GLU A 505 19.63 16.85 17.71
CA GLU A 505 20.54 17.67 18.54
C GLU A 505 22.03 17.37 18.28
N LYS A 506 22.36 16.14 17.84
CA LYS A 506 23.73 15.71 17.55
C LYS A 506 24.16 15.95 16.10
N GLY A 507 23.30 16.54 15.27
CA GLY A 507 23.54 16.78 13.85
C GLY A 507 22.53 16.07 12.93
N LEU A 508 22.92 15.91 11.66
CA LEU A 508 22.09 15.24 10.65
C LEU A 508 22.21 13.72 10.80
N LYS A 509 21.08 13.04 10.95
CA LYS A 509 21.01 11.58 10.90
C LYS A 509 20.40 11.17 9.56
N ILE A 510 21.19 10.47 8.75
CA ILE A 510 20.81 10.06 7.40
C ILE A 510 20.60 8.55 7.41
N ARG A 511 19.48 8.09 6.87
CA ARG A 511 19.17 6.68 6.64
C ARG A 511 18.77 6.49 5.19
N THR A 512 19.10 5.35 4.61
CA THR A 512 18.67 4.97 3.25
C THR A 512 17.80 3.71 3.27
N TYR A 513 16.85 3.58 2.35
CA TYR A 513 15.97 2.41 2.31
C TYR A 513 16.77 1.12 2.10
N LYS A 514 17.90 1.22 1.41
CA LYS A 514 18.90 0.16 1.30
C LYS A 514 19.40 -0.35 2.66
N ASP A 515 19.61 0.53 3.65
CA ASP A 515 19.99 0.13 5.01
C ASP A 515 18.91 -0.70 5.72
N PHE A 516 17.66 -0.61 5.24
CA PHE A 516 16.49 -1.28 5.81
C PHE A 516 16.16 -2.61 5.12
N GLN A 517 16.93 -3.02 4.10
CA GLN A 517 16.73 -4.31 3.45
C GLN A 517 17.38 -5.44 4.25
N PHE A 518 16.67 -6.57 4.35
CA PHE A 518 17.24 -7.80 4.89
C PHE A 518 18.35 -8.31 3.97
N GLU A 519 19.52 -8.53 4.53
CA GLU A 519 20.66 -9.06 3.79
C GLU A 519 20.79 -10.57 4.08
N LYS A 520 21.30 -11.34 3.11
CA LYS A 520 21.59 -12.75 3.37
C LYS A 520 22.73 -12.85 4.38
N ALA A 521 22.41 -13.22 5.62
CA ALA A 521 23.40 -13.32 6.68
C ALA A 521 24.37 -14.49 6.44
N ARG A 522 25.67 -14.17 6.46
CA ARG A 522 26.81 -15.09 6.45
C ARG A 522 27.59 -15.04 7.75
N SER A 523 27.24 -14.13 8.66
CA SER A 523 27.83 -13.96 9.98
C SER A 523 26.75 -13.71 11.03
N LEU A 524 27.08 -13.97 12.30
CA LEU A 524 26.19 -13.64 13.42
C LEU A 524 25.94 -12.13 13.49
N THR A 525 26.92 -11.30 13.12
CA THR A 525 26.78 -9.85 13.09
C THR A 525 25.71 -9.41 12.09
N GLU A 526 25.72 -9.96 10.87
CA GLU A 526 24.70 -9.70 9.85
C GLU A 526 23.32 -10.20 10.32
N GLU A 527 23.26 -11.37 10.95
CA GLU A 527 22.00 -11.89 11.50
C GLU A 527 21.45 -10.98 12.61
N THR A 528 22.31 -10.49 13.51
CA THR A 528 21.89 -9.53 14.55
C THR A 528 21.43 -8.19 13.97
N LYS A 529 22.00 -7.75 12.84
CA LYS A 529 21.55 -6.56 12.11
C LYS A 529 20.15 -6.80 11.54
N ASN A 530 19.92 -7.93 10.87
CA ASN A 530 18.59 -8.32 10.38
C ASN A 530 17.56 -8.41 11.51
N LEU A 531 17.91 -9.02 12.64
CA LEU A 531 17.01 -9.13 13.79
C LEU A 531 16.63 -7.76 14.34
N LYS A 532 17.56 -6.79 14.37
CA LYS A 532 17.23 -5.40 14.77
C LYS A 532 16.23 -4.75 13.82
N LEU A 533 16.34 -4.98 12.51
CA LEU A 533 15.40 -4.44 11.53
C LEU A 533 13.95 -4.89 11.77
N LEU A 534 13.72 -6.07 12.37
CA LEU A 534 12.37 -6.52 12.74
C LEU A 534 11.70 -5.63 13.79
N PHE A 535 12.47 -4.86 14.57
CA PHE A 535 11.97 -3.95 15.60
C PHE A 535 11.93 -2.49 15.12
N GLU A 536 12.40 -2.20 13.91
CA GLU A 536 12.41 -0.86 13.36
C GLU A 536 11.29 -0.67 12.33
N LYS A 537 10.96 0.60 12.10
CA LYS A 537 10.18 1.06 10.96
C LYS A 537 11.12 1.90 10.11
N TRP A 538 10.88 1.91 8.80
CA TRP A 538 11.63 2.68 7.84
C TRP A 538 11.69 4.16 8.23
#